data_AF-A0A4S5E3X1-F1
#
_entry.id   AF-A0A4S5E3X1-F1
#
_cell.length_a   1.000
_cell.length_b   1.000
_cell.length_c   1.000
_cell.angle_alpha   90.00
_cell.angle_beta   90.00
_cell.angle_gamma   90.00
#
_symmetry.space_group_name_H-M   'P 1'
#
loop_
_entity.id
_entity.type
_entity.pdbx_description
1 polymer ?
#
loop_
_entity_poly.entity_id
_entity_poly.type
_entity_poly.pdbx_seq_one_letter_code
_entity_poly.pdbx_strand_id
1 'polypeptide(L)'
;MPTQAAPKESAEPKPAAEEITSFVPDLDWNPLDDPDSNARYGEHYVDAPAKTSAAPSSPDGSGGTAALAPRTGTFKVTLVSVQLSGKTVADTDAINMTAARNSIVSASQYWNSSSAGRLSLSKVNEFRHKSAAKITDSYGTIMKTVSDELKWQYRPYEALIIFVPHAELNYNGSWGILGGGFTDGATSGRVIMPYPSALTNNVVTHEFGHVLGLHHANSLACSNGRSDVPQAGGTWTDKECYSAEYSDTSDLMGYAQVSSPRINAFMWEYGGFGNGKEIRNLGTPSASTRVDLKAWAGTAAGRAAKFTDPVSKDVYYLEARLPVGYDGPTAVGGNRGVKITKKDILGWDDNASVALTPNSRISGWGNTSLTWQQGQTFTTHAGTKVRIDSVTSAGATVTVTPKVTTAVVPKPPVVPKPPVVPKPVPVVLDRSLMVVNAGDFNGNGTDDLISRRT
;
A
#
# COMPACT_ATOMS: atom_id res chain seq x y z
N MET A 1 34.31 20.74 82.16
CA MET A 1 34.70 20.49 80.75
C MET A 1 33.53 19.82 80.06
N PRO A 2 32.83 20.48 79.13
CA PRO A 2 31.70 19.88 78.43
C PRO A 2 32.19 19.10 77.20
N THR A 3 31.57 17.95 77.02
CA THR A 3 31.81 16.93 75.99
C THR A 3 31.49 17.47 74.59
N GLN A 4 32.43 17.34 73.65
CA GLN A 4 32.22 17.66 72.24
C GLN A 4 31.18 16.71 71.62
N ALA A 5 30.14 17.27 71.01
CA ALA A 5 29.19 16.53 70.19
C ALA A 5 29.82 16.18 68.84
N ALA A 6 29.64 14.93 68.41
CA ALA A 6 30.12 14.44 67.12
C ALA A 6 29.41 15.14 65.94
N PRO A 7 30.05 15.29 64.77
CA PRO A 7 29.44 15.90 63.60
C PRO A 7 28.31 15.04 63.06
N LYS A 8 27.16 15.65 62.75
CA LYS A 8 26.10 15.02 61.96
C LYS A 8 26.64 14.74 60.57
N GLU A 9 26.66 13.46 60.21
CA GLU A 9 26.87 12.96 58.86
C GLU A 9 25.83 13.61 57.93
N SER A 10 26.29 14.41 56.97
CA SER A 10 25.43 15.00 55.96
C SER A 10 24.96 13.87 55.04
N ALA A 11 23.67 13.57 55.08
CA ALA A 11 23.06 12.67 54.11
C ALA A 11 23.37 13.19 52.69
N GLU A 12 23.99 12.33 51.86
CA GLU A 12 24.15 12.59 50.44
C GLU A 12 22.80 12.99 49.82
N PRO A 13 22.76 13.97 48.91
CA PRO A 13 21.54 14.30 48.20
C PRO A 13 21.08 13.05 47.46
N LYS A 14 19.85 12.61 47.72
CA LYS A 14 19.15 11.65 46.84
C LYS A 14 19.30 12.17 45.40
N PRO A 15 19.76 11.35 44.44
CA PRO A 15 19.79 11.80 43.05
C PRO A 15 18.39 12.30 42.68
N ALA A 16 18.32 13.50 42.11
CA ALA A 16 17.09 14.07 41.63
C ALA A 16 16.40 13.03 40.74
N ALA A 17 15.11 12.77 40.98
CA ALA A 17 14.34 11.91 40.10
C ALA A 17 14.53 12.44 38.69
N GLU A 18 15.03 11.60 37.77
CA GLU A 18 15.23 12.01 36.39
C GLU A 18 13.87 12.52 35.87
N GLU A 19 13.82 13.78 35.43
CA GLU A 19 12.58 14.42 35.00
C GLU A 19 12.22 13.95 33.60
N ILE A 20 10.92 13.79 33.32
CA ILE A 20 10.44 13.52 31.96
C ILE A 20 10.76 14.74 31.09
N THR A 21 11.50 14.54 29.99
CA THR A 21 11.94 15.60 29.08
C THR A 21 11.13 15.66 27.78
N SER A 22 10.13 14.80 27.64
CA SER A 22 9.27 14.69 26.47
C SER A 22 7.80 14.84 26.83
N PHE A 23 6.99 15.25 25.85
CA PHE A 23 5.55 15.14 25.97
C PHE A 23 5.15 13.66 25.93
N VAL A 24 4.46 13.20 26.98
CA VAL A 24 3.90 11.86 27.07
C VAL A 24 2.39 11.98 26.81
N PRO A 25 1.87 11.47 25.69
CA PRO A 25 0.45 11.58 25.40
C PRO A 25 -0.38 10.69 26.34
N ASP A 26 -1.60 11.14 26.63
CA ASP A 26 -2.61 10.27 27.23
C ASP A 26 -3.00 9.13 26.26
N LEU A 27 -3.45 8.00 26.79
CA LEU A 27 -3.80 6.84 25.95
C LEU A 27 -5.01 7.08 25.05
N ASP A 28 -5.87 8.02 25.39
CA ASP A 28 -7.02 8.47 24.61
C ASP A 28 -6.70 9.71 23.76
N TRP A 29 -5.48 10.24 23.83
CA TRP A 29 -5.04 11.30 22.93
C TRP A 29 -5.12 10.81 21.49
N ASN A 30 -5.99 11.45 20.73
CA ASN A 30 -6.12 11.25 19.30
C ASN A 30 -5.44 12.42 18.59
N PRO A 31 -4.26 12.21 17.97
CA PRO A 31 -3.58 13.29 17.27
C PRO A 31 -4.43 13.89 16.13
N LEU A 32 -5.41 13.15 15.57
CA LEU A 32 -6.32 13.68 14.54
C LEU A 32 -7.24 14.80 15.04
N ASP A 33 -7.51 14.82 16.34
CA ASP A 33 -8.41 15.80 16.97
C ASP A 33 -7.62 17.00 17.56
N ASP A 34 -6.29 16.93 17.51
CA ASP A 34 -5.38 17.92 18.07
C ASP A 34 -4.88 18.86 16.95
N PRO A 35 -5.30 20.15 16.93
CA PRO A 35 -4.87 21.08 15.89
C PRO A 35 -3.38 21.45 16.00
N ASP A 36 -2.75 21.22 17.15
CA ASP A 36 -1.33 21.47 17.38
C ASP A 36 -0.48 20.21 17.13
N SER A 37 -1.12 19.06 16.93
CA SER A 37 -0.44 17.84 16.49
C SER A 37 0.11 18.04 15.08
N ASN A 38 1.40 17.76 14.92
CA ASN A 38 2.07 17.80 13.62
C ASN A 38 2.12 16.41 12.98
N ALA A 39 1.27 15.48 13.42
CA ALA A 39 1.24 14.14 12.88
C ALA A 39 0.76 14.09 11.44
N ARG A 40 1.50 13.32 10.65
CA ARG A 40 1.27 13.03 9.24
C ARG A 40 0.58 11.68 9.17
N TYR A 41 -0.73 11.71 8.95
CA TYR A 41 -1.57 10.52 8.83
C TYR A 41 -1.73 10.05 7.38
N GLY A 42 -1.34 10.91 6.43
CA GLY A 42 -1.54 10.78 5.00
C GLY A 42 -1.45 12.16 4.34
N GLU A 43 -1.76 12.25 3.05
CA GLU A 43 -1.92 13.56 2.43
C GLU A 43 -3.14 14.30 3.01
N HIS A 44 -2.96 15.56 3.41
CA HIS A 44 -4.05 16.41 3.88
C HIS A 44 -4.94 16.82 2.70
N TYR A 45 -6.25 16.65 2.85
CA TYR A 45 -7.21 17.28 1.96
C TYR A 45 -7.23 18.79 2.20
N VAL A 46 -7.12 19.58 1.15
CA VAL A 46 -7.37 21.03 1.17
C VAL A 46 -8.40 21.36 0.08
N ASP A 47 -9.40 22.18 0.42
CA ASP A 47 -10.50 22.60 -0.48
C ASP A 47 -10.01 23.31 -1.76
N ALA A 48 -8.73 23.70 -1.81
CA ALA A 48 -8.04 24.21 -2.99
C ALA A 48 -6.81 23.34 -3.31
N PRO A 49 -6.59 22.94 -4.58
CA PRO A 49 -5.48 22.06 -4.93
C PRO A 49 -4.15 22.79 -4.75
N ALA A 50 -3.50 22.58 -3.60
CA ALA A 50 -2.08 22.86 -3.48
C ALA A 50 -1.34 21.87 -4.39
N LYS A 51 -0.63 22.39 -5.39
CA LYS A 51 0.19 21.62 -6.34
C LYS A 51 1.48 21.08 -5.72
N THR A 52 1.44 20.70 -4.45
CA THR A 52 2.59 20.10 -3.78
C THR A 52 2.33 18.61 -3.74
N SER A 53 2.76 17.94 -4.81
CA SER A 53 3.04 16.52 -4.79
C SER A 53 3.89 16.27 -3.54
N ALA A 54 3.42 15.41 -2.64
CA ALA A 54 4.32 14.81 -1.68
C ALA A 54 5.43 14.15 -2.52
N ALA A 55 6.69 14.46 -2.20
CA ALA A 55 7.79 13.70 -2.77
C ALA A 55 7.49 12.23 -2.52
N PRO A 56 7.68 11.33 -3.52
CA PRO A 56 7.56 9.91 -3.27
C PRO A 56 8.38 9.61 -2.02
N SER A 57 7.73 9.07 -0.99
CA SER A 57 8.45 8.47 0.12
C SER A 57 9.49 7.56 -0.55
N SER A 58 10.77 7.83 -0.31
CA SER A 58 11.81 6.92 -0.80
C SER A 58 11.44 5.51 -0.34
N PRO A 59 11.75 4.49 -1.15
CA PRO A 59 11.35 3.12 -0.88
C PRO A 59 12.12 2.61 0.34
N ASP A 60 11.60 2.91 1.52
CA ASP A 60 12.12 2.42 2.77
C ASP A 60 11.21 1.28 3.26
N GLY A 61 11.05 0.30 2.38
CA GLY A 61 11.25 -1.10 2.75
C GLY A 61 12.46 -1.54 1.95
N SER A 62 13.55 -2.00 2.58
CA SER A 62 14.56 -2.74 1.80
C SER A 62 13.79 -3.83 1.05
N GLY A 63 14.00 -3.93 -0.26
CA GLY A 63 13.22 -4.78 -1.18
C GLY A 63 13.27 -6.28 -0.85
N GLY A 64 12.73 -6.66 0.29
CA GLY A 64 12.59 -8.03 0.73
C GLY A 64 11.46 -8.64 -0.07
N THR A 65 11.71 -9.77 -0.72
CA THR A 65 10.66 -10.47 -1.46
C THR A 65 9.48 -10.76 -0.55
N ALA A 66 8.37 -10.04 -0.74
CA ALA A 66 7.12 -10.37 -0.07
C ALA A 66 6.73 -11.76 -0.57
N ALA A 67 6.49 -12.70 0.34
CA ALA A 67 6.03 -14.02 -0.07
C ALA A 67 4.62 -13.90 -0.65
N LEU A 68 4.50 -14.17 -1.96
CA LEU A 68 3.23 -14.35 -2.67
C LEU A 68 2.48 -15.63 -2.25
N ALA A 69 3.12 -16.51 -1.46
CA ALA A 69 2.52 -17.74 -0.96
C ALA A 69 1.75 -17.49 0.35
N PRO A 70 0.60 -18.18 0.59
CA PRO A 70 -0.15 -18.09 1.84
C PRO A 70 0.74 -18.37 3.06
N ARG A 71 1.05 -17.34 3.84
CA ARG A 71 1.85 -17.47 5.06
C ARG A 71 1.06 -18.22 6.14
N THR A 72 1.74 -19.11 6.86
CA THR A 72 1.16 -19.89 7.94
C THR A 72 2.16 -20.00 9.08
N GLY A 73 1.82 -19.44 10.24
CA GLY A 73 2.71 -19.47 11.40
C GLY A 73 2.34 -18.43 12.45
N THR A 74 3.06 -18.51 13.57
CA THR A 74 2.96 -17.55 14.67
C THR A 74 4.23 -16.72 14.70
N PHE A 75 4.10 -15.42 14.45
CA PHE A 75 5.18 -14.46 14.63
C PHE A 75 5.49 -14.31 16.12
N LYS A 76 6.72 -14.65 16.50
CA LYS A 76 7.26 -14.41 17.83
C LYS A 76 7.74 -12.98 17.90
N VAL A 77 7.07 -12.17 18.70
CA VAL A 77 7.37 -10.76 18.86
C VAL A 77 8.30 -10.54 20.04
N THR A 78 9.45 -9.92 19.77
CA THR A 78 10.31 -9.30 20.79
C THR A 78 9.93 -7.83 20.90
N LEU A 79 9.44 -7.43 22.08
CA LEU A 79 9.00 -6.07 22.36
C LEU A 79 10.07 -5.34 23.18
N VAL A 80 10.52 -4.17 22.73
CA VAL A 80 11.59 -3.42 23.39
C VAL A 80 11.18 -1.98 23.63
N SER A 81 11.28 -1.50 24.87
CA SER A 81 11.26 -0.06 25.14
C SER A 81 12.70 0.47 25.03
N VAL A 82 12.92 1.46 24.17
CA VAL A 82 14.25 1.96 23.84
C VAL A 82 14.46 3.35 24.43
N GLN A 83 15.45 3.47 25.31
CA GLN A 83 15.94 4.76 25.76
C GLN A 83 16.87 5.34 24.68
N LEU A 84 16.39 6.35 23.97
CA LEU A 84 17.19 7.08 22.98
C LEU A 84 18.23 7.98 23.66
N SER A 85 19.31 8.26 22.92
CA SER A 85 20.34 9.21 23.34
C SER A 85 19.75 10.60 23.58
N GLY A 86 20.07 11.18 24.73
CA GLY A 86 19.50 12.45 25.20
C GLY A 86 18.15 12.34 25.89
N LYS A 87 17.58 11.13 26.04
CA LYS A 87 16.35 10.88 26.81
C LYS A 87 16.66 10.24 28.15
N THR A 88 15.83 10.54 29.14
CA THR A 88 15.99 10.04 30.51
C THR A 88 15.43 8.63 30.66
N VAL A 89 15.75 7.97 31.78
CA VAL A 89 15.09 6.73 32.19
C VAL A 89 13.60 6.99 32.41
N ALA A 90 13.24 8.15 32.98
CA ALA A 90 11.84 8.53 33.21
C ALA A 90 11.02 8.68 31.91
N ASP A 91 11.62 9.26 30.86
CA ASP A 91 11.00 9.27 29.52
C ASP A 91 10.71 7.84 29.03
N THR A 92 11.66 6.93 29.23
CA THR A 92 11.50 5.54 28.80
C THR A 92 10.51 4.78 29.67
N ASP A 93 10.46 5.07 30.97
CA ASP A 93 9.46 4.56 31.93
C ASP A 93 8.04 5.00 31.59
N ALA A 94 7.88 6.17 30.99
CA ALA A 94 6.59 6.70 30.58
C ALA A 94 5.98 5.96 29.39
N ILE A 95 6.74 5.12 28.68
CA ILE A 95 6.20 4.25 27.62
C ILE A 95 5.22 3.25 28.25
N ASN A 96 3.94 3.38 27.91
CA ASN A 96 2.91 2.48 28.44
C ASN A 96 3.02 1.07 27.83
N MET A 97 3.77 0.19 28.51
CA MET A 97 3.99 -1.18 28.04
C MET A 97 2.72 -2.04 28.02
N THR A 98 1.67 -1.68 28.77
CA THR A 98 0.37 -2.36 28.68
C THR A 98 -0.30 -2.05 27.35
N ALA A 99 -0.35 -0.78 26.94
CA ALA A 99 -0.86 -0.37 25.64
C ALA A 99 -0.04 -0.97 24.48
N ALA A 100 1.29 -0.98 24.60
CA ALA A 100 2.18 -1.62 23.62
C ALA A 100 1.93 -3.13 23.47
N ARG A 101 1.59 -3.85 24.54
CA ARG A 101 1.19 -5.26 24.46
C ARG A 101 -0.19 -5.43 23.83
N ASN A 102 -1.13 -4.56 24.19
CA ASN A 102 -2.49 -4.60 23.66
C ASN A 102 -2.53 -4.37 22.14
N SER A 103 -1.66 -3.52 21.61
CA SER A 103 -1.57 -3.29 20.17
C SER A 103 -1.05 -4.52 19.40
N ILE A 104 -0.13 -5.31 19.99
CA ILE A 104 0.29 -6.60 19.44
C ILE A 104 -0.87 -7.61 19.44
N VAL A 105 -1.66 -7.64 20.52
CA VAL A 105 -2.86 -8.50 20.60
C VAL A 105 -3.89 -8.10 19.54
N SER A 106 -4.14 -6.80 19.38
CA SER A 106 -5.03 -6.25 18.35
C SER A 106 -4.56 -6.65 16.95
N ALA A 107 -3.26 -6.46 16.64
CA ALA A 107 -2.69 -6.86 15.36
C ALA A 107 -2.79 -8.38 15.15
N SER A 108 -2.55 -9.19 16.19
CA SER A 108 -2.72 -10.65 16.16
C SER A 108 -4.14 -11.05 15.78
N GLN A 109 -5.16 -10.47 16.43
CA GLN A 109 -6.56 -10.75 16.15
C GLN A 109 -6.96 -10.36 14.72
N TYR A 110 -6.52 -9.18 14.28
CA TYR A 110 -6.80 -8.69 12.93
C TYR A 110 -6.23 -9.63 11.86
N TRP A 111 -4.91 -9.90 11.93
CA TRP A 111 -4.22 -10.72 10.93
C TRP A 111 -4.59 -12.19 11.01
N ASN A 112 -4.93 -12.71 12.21
CA ASN A 112 -5.51 -14.04 12.36
C ASN A 112 -6.86 -14.14 11.64
N SER A 113 -7.72 -13.15 11.85
CA SER A 113 -9.01 -13.09 11.18
C SER A 113 -8.87 -12.93 9.65
N SER A 114 -7.97 -12.04 9.19
CA SER A 114 -7.70 -11.83 7.75
C SER A 114 -7.16 -13.08 7.07
N SER A 115 -6.34 -13.88 7.77
CA SER A 115 -5.69 -15.07 7.21
C SER A 115 -6.49 -16.37 7.39
N ALA A 116 -7.75 -16.29 7.84
CA ALA A 116 -8.56 -17.46 8.19
C ALA A 116 -7.86 -18.40 9.20
N GLY A 117 -7.21 -17.81 10.20
CA GLY A 117 -6.55 -18.52 11.30
C GLY A 117 -5.09 -18.93 11.03
N ARG A 118 -4.56 -18.70 9.83
CA ARG A 118 -3.21 -19.16 9.46
C ARG A 118 -2.08 -18.33 10.07
N LEU A 119 -2.33 -17.05 10.35
CA LEU A 119 -1.37 -16.15 10.96
C LEU A 119 -1.78 -15.81 12.39
N SER A 120 -0.80 -15.64 13.25
CA SER A 120 -0.99 -15.05 14.57
C SER A 120 0.31 -14.38 15.00
N LEU A 121 0.21 -13.48 15.96
CA LEU A 121 1.35 -12.92 16.66
C LEU A 121 1.27 -13.37 18.11
N SER A 122 2.41 -13.79 18.66
CA SER A 122 2.55 -14.03 20.09
C SER A 122 3.72 -13.20 20.61
N LYS A 123 3.53 -12.52 21.74
CA LYS A 123 4.64 -11.90 22.46
C LYS A 123 5.49 -13.01 23.07
N VAL A 124 6.79 -12.93 22.88
CA VAL A 124 7.72 -13.92 23.42
C VAL A 124 8.67 -13.30 24.43
N ASN A 125 9.26 -12.14 24.13
CA ASN A 125 10.24 -11.49 25.00
C ASN A 125 9.94 -10.00 25.16
N GLU A 126 10.30 -9.46 26.33
CA GLU A 126 10.15 -8.04 26.62
C GLU A 126 11.33 -7.56 27.48
N PHE A 127 12.01 -6.50 27.06
CA PHE A 127 13.09 -5.91 27.84
C PHE A 127 13.35 -4.45 27.43
N ARG A 128 14.24 -3.80 28.17
CA ARG A 128 14.67 -2.42 27.91
C ARG A 128 16.02 -2.37 27.27
N HIS A 129 16.23 -1.41 26.38
CA HIS A 129 17.51 -1.21 25.72
C HIS A 129 17.88 0.27 25.72
N LYS A 130 19.13 0.59 26.01
CA LYS A 130 19.67 1.95 25.88
C LYS A 130 20.43 2.04 24.57
N SER A 131 20.07 3.01 23.73
CA SER A 131 20.61 3.15 22.38
C SER A 131 21.39 4.44 22.20
N ALA A 132 22.38 4.40 21.30
CA ALA A 132 23.07 5.60 20.82
C ALA A 132 22.23 6.41 19.82
N ALA A 133 21.15 5.84 19.27
CA ALA A 133 20.24 6.52 18.36
C ALA A 133 19.60 7.76 19.03
N LYS A 134 19.45 8.83 18.26
CA LYS A 134 18.82 10.09 18.72
C LYS A 134 17.40 10.17 18.18
N ILE A 135 16.54 10.91 18.88
CA ILE A 135 15.16 11.13 18.41
C ILE A 135 15.11 11.94 17.11
N THR A 136 16.13 12.74 16.83
CA THR A 136 16.28 13.50 15.58
C THR A 136 16.75 12.67 14.40
N ASP A 137 17.18 11.42 14.64
CA ASP A 137 17.56 10.52 13.56
C ASP A 137 16.30 10.07 12.82
N SER A 138 16.45 9.71 11.54
CA SER A 138 15.33 9.12 10.80
C SER A 138 14.93 7.79 11.43
N TYR A 139 13.65 7.43 11.32
CA TYR A 139 13.13 6.15 11.79
C TYR A 139 13.96 4.93 11.32
N GLY A 140 14.46 4.93 10.08
CA GLY A 140 15.32 3.90 9.52
C GLY A 140 16.70 3.88 10.18
N THR A 141 17.27 5.05 10.49
CA THR A 141 18.52 5.16 11.26
C THR A 141 18.33 4.68 12.69
N ILE A 142 17.24 5.04 13.36
CA ILE A 142 16.92 4.56 14.72
C ILE A 142 16.78 3.03 14.70
N MET A 143 15.93 2.50 13.83
CA MET A 143 15.69 1.06 13.72
C MET A 143 16.96 0.29 13.38
N LYS A 144 17.79 0.80 12.46
CA LYS A 144 19.09 0.21 12.13
C LYS A 144 20.02 0.18 13.35
N THR A 145 20.18 1.31 14.03
CA THR A 145 21.10 1.45 15.18
C THR A 145 20.69 0.51 16.31
N VAL A 146 19.41 0.51 16.67
CA VAL A 146 18.87 -0.38 17.71
C VAL A 146 19.04 -1.85 17.31
N SER A 147 18.75 -2.20 16.06
CA SER A 147 18.91 -3.58 15.57
C SER A 147 20.37 -4.05 15.66
N ASP A 148 21.32 -3.20 15.29
CA ASP A 148 22.76 -3.48 15.35
C ASP A 148 23.22 -3.70 16.80
N GLU A 149 22.79 -2.83 17.72
CA GLU A 149 23.13 -2.91 19.16
C GLU A 149 22.54 -4.16 19.83
N LEU A 150 21.30 -4.51 19.47
CA LEU A 150 20.64 -5.73 19.91
C LEU A 150 21.23 -7.00 19.26
N LYS A 151 22.09 -6.84 18.24
CA LYS A 151 22.58 -7.92 17.37
C LYS A 151 21.42 -8.72 16.78
N TRP A 152 20.34 -8.03 16.43
CA TRP A 152 19.10 -8.62 15.95
C TRP A 152 19.36 -9.52 14.73
N GLN A 153 18.72 -10.67 14.71
CA GLN A 153 18.84 -11.64 13.62
C GLN A 153 17.49 -11.77 12.92
N TYR A 154 17.48 -11.66 11.59
CA TYR A 154 16.28 -11.80 10.78
C TYR A 154 15.90 -13.27 10.63
N ARG A 155 15.06 -13.76 11.55
CA ARG A 155 14.61 -15.16 11.59
C ARG A 155 13.17 -15.28 11.09
N PRO A 156 12.83 -16.36 10.35
CA PRO A 156 11.46 -16.62 9.95
C PRO A 156 10.50 -16.65 11.14
N TYR A 157 9.37 -15.97 10.99
CA TYR A 157 8.34 -15.77 12.01
C TYR A 157 8.86 -15.17 13.32
N GLU A 158 9.87 -14.31 13.23
CA GLU A 158 10.28 -13.44 14.33
C GLU A 158 10.14 -11.97 13.90
N ALA A 159 9.65 -11.14 14.81
CA ALA A 159 9.54 -9.70 14.60
C ALA A 159 10.05 -8.94 15.82
N LEU A 160 10.71 -7.81 15.57
CA LEU A 160 11.13 -6.88 16.60
C LEU A 160 10.19 -5.67 16.55
N ILE A 161 9.57 -5.34 17.68
CA ILE A 161 8.78 -4.13 17.83
C ILE A 161 9.44 -3.27 18.90
N ILE A 162 9.82 -2.05 18.54
CA ILE A 162 10.43 -1.10 19.47
C ILE A 162 9.49 0.07 19.71
N PHE A 163 9.44 0.53 20.96
CA PHE A 163 8.78 1.77 21.35
C PHE A 163 9.84 2.77 21.83
N VAL A 164 9.75 4.01 21.37
CA VAL A 164 10.69 5.10 21.72
C VAL A 164 9.97 6.29 22.36
N PRO A 165 10.66 7.06 23.23
CA PRO A 165 10.06 8.19 23.95
C PRO A 165 9.91 9.45 23.09
N HIS A 166 8.77 9.56 22.39
CA HIS A 166 8.27 10.75 21.69
C HIS A 166 6.82 10.51 21.25
N ALA A 167 5.99 11.53 21.01
CA ALA A 167 4.61 11.32 20.51
C ALA A 167 4.55 10.98 18.99
N GLU A 168 5.62 11.33 18.27
CA GLU A 168 5.74 11.21 16.81
C GLU A 168 7.19 10.88 16.41
N LEU A 169 7.46 10.58 15.14
CA LEU A 169 8.80 10.25 14.66
C LEU A 169 9.23 11.16 13.51
N ASN A 170 10.54 11.25 13.31
CA ASN A 170 11.15 11.95 12.20
C ASN A 170 11.42 11.00 11.01
N TYR A 171 11.02 11.42 9.82
CA TYR A 171 11.35 10.81 8.53
C TYR A 171 11.99 11.84 7.60
N ASN A 172 13.26 11.64 7.24
CA ASN A 172 14.01 12.51 6.32
C ASN A 172 13.91 14.03 6.65
N GLY A 173 13.86 14.37 7.94
CA GLY A 173 13.73 15.75 8.42
C GLY A 173 12.28 16.20 8.64
N SER A 174 11.29 15.42 8.22
CA SER A 174 9.87 15.67 8.47
C SER A 174 9.42 14.98 9.75
N TRP A 175 8.87 15.75 10.69
CA TRP A 175 8.19 15.21 11.87
C TRP A 175 6.75 14.79 11.53
N GLY A 176 6.10 14.09 12.46
CA GLY A 176 4.69 13.71 12.36
C GLY A 176 4.38 12.23 12.19
N ILE A 177 5.38 11.37 12.07
CA ILE A 177 5.10 9.96 11.73
C ILE A 177 4.68 9.17 12.97
N LEU A 178 3.58 8.42 12.89
CA LEU A 178 3.01 7.69 14.03
C LEU A 178 3.55 6.27 14.23
N GLY A 179 4.36 5.77 13.29
CA GLY A 179 4.92 4.42 13.31
C GLY A 179 5.70 4.13 12.03
N GLY A 180 6.41 3.00 12.01
CA GLY A 180 7.06 2.52 10.79
C GLY A 180 7.32 1.02 10.80
N GLY A 181 6.88 0.34 9.76
CA GLY A 181 7.05 -1.09 9.54
C GLY A 181 8.10 -1.37 8.47
N PHE A 182 8.92 -2.37 8.71
CA PHE A 182 10.03 -2.76 7.84
C PHE A 182 9.89 -4.22 7.42
N THR A 183 9.86 -4.45 6.11
CA THR A 183 9.95 -5.80 5.54
C THR A 183 11.41 -6.21 5.48
N ASP A 184 11.79 -7.21 6.26
CA ASP A 184 13.16 -7.74 6.27
C ASP A 184 13.26 -9.14 5.66
N GLY A 185 12.12 -9.70 5.25
CA GLY A 185 12.03 -10.96 4.53
C GLY A 185 10.58 -11.43 4.40
N ALA A 186 10.40 -12.58 3.76
CA ALA A 186 9.08 -13.17 3.53
C ALA A 186 8.23 -13.35 4.79
N THR A 187 8.87 -13.61 5.94
CA THR A 187 8.21 -13.92 7.22
C THR A 187 8.93 -13.24 8.40
N SER A 188 9.62 -12.13 8.18
CA SER A 188 10.37 -11.42 9.22
C SER A 188 10.29 -9.92 8.97
N GLY A 189 10.25 -9.14 10.03
CA GLY A 189 10.22 -7.69 9.92
C GLY A 189 10.36 -7.00 11.25
N ARG A 190 10.34 -5.68 11.20
CA ARG A 190 10.50 -4.83 12.38
C ARG A 190 9.45 -3.73 12.39
N VAL A 191 9.13 -3.22 13.56
CA VAL A 191 8.20 -2.08 13.74
C VAL A 191 8.82 -1.10 14.74
N ILE A 192 8.79 0.19 14.42
CA ILE A 192 9.09 1.29 15.34
C ILE A 192 7.81 2.04 15.66
N MET A 193 7.60 2.34 16.94
CA MET A 193 6.47 3.11 17.44
C MET A 193 6.95 4.24 18.35
N PRO A 194 6.32 5.43 18.29
CA PRO A 194 6.39 6.43 19.34
C PRO A 194 5.63 5.97 20.60
N TYR A 195 5.43 6.86 21.58
CA TYR A 195 4.55 6.64 22.72
C TYR A 195 3.17 6.13 22.30
N PRO A 196 2.60 5.18 23.05
CA PRO A 196 1.23 4.74 22.81
C PRO A 196 0.20 5.88 22.93
N SER A 197 -0.83 5.84 22.09
CA SER A 197 -1.93 6.79 21.96
C SER A 197 -3.21 6.09 21.50
N ALA A 198 -4.28 6.83 21.23
CA ALA A 198 -5.54 6.28 20.75
C ALA A 198 -5.41 5.51 19.41
N LEU A 199 -4.38 5.83 18.61
CA LEU A 199 -4.16 5.25 17.29
C LEU A 199 -3.23 4.02 17.30
N THR A 200 -2.56 3.72 18.41
CA THR A 200 -1.50 2.69 18.44
C THR A 200 -1.98 1.31 18.00
N ASN A 201 -3.21 0.93 18.30
CA ASN A 201 -3.75 -0.35 17.85
C ASN A 201 -3.86 -0.44 16.33
N ASN A 202 -4.36 0.62 15.69
CA ASN A 202 -4.43 0.71 14.23
C ASN A 202 -3.04 0.75 13.62
N VAL A 203 -2.17 1.65 14.10
CA VAL A 203 -0.84 1.87 13.53
C VAL A 203 0.02 0.62 13.65
N VAL A 204 0.09 -0.04 14.83
CA VAL A 204 0.83 -1.31 14.93
C VAL A 204 0.27 -2.39 14.00
N THR A 205 -1.05 -2.43 13.81
CA THR A 205 -1.67 -3.37 12.87
C THR A 205 -1.29 -3.05 11.42
N HIS A 206 -1.25 -1.76 11.05
CA HIS A 206 -0.78 -1.24 9.76
C HIS A 206 0.69 -1.54 9.52
N GLU A 207 1.58 -1.20 10.45
CA GLU A 207 3.01 -1.46 10.34
C GLU A 207 3.31 -2.96 10.24
N PHE A 208 2.50 -3.79 10.90
CA PHE A 208 2.60 -5.24 10.71
C PHE A 208 2.11 -5.69 9.33
N GLY A 209 1.22 -4.94 8.68
CA GLY A 209 0.91 -5.10 7.25
C GLY A 209 2.14 -4.92 6.36
N HIS A 210 3.01 -3.94 6.68
CA HIS A 210 4.31 -3.82 6.02
C HIS A 210 5.23 -5.01 6.30
N VAL A 211 5.30 -5.51 7.54
CA VAL A 211 6.01 -6.77 7.85
C VAL A 211 5.50 -7.94 6.99
N LEU A 212 4.21 -7.92 6.63
CA LEU A 212 3.57 -8.87 5.71
C LEU A 212 3.68 -8.48 4.23
N GLY A 213 4.52 -7.52 3.88
CA GLY A 213 4.84 -7.12 2.51
C GLY A 213 3.77 -6.28 1.81
N LEU A 214 2.74 -5.80 2.52
CA LEU A 214 1.79 -4.84 1.96
C LEU A 214 2.42 -3.45 1.92
N HIS A 215 2.08 -2.65 0.90
CA HIS A 215 2.38 -1.23 0.88
C HIS A 215 1.12 -0.41 1.24
N HIS A 216 1.18 0.91 1.07
CA HIS A 216 0.05 1.80 1.34
C HIS A 216 -1.12 1.60 0.38
N ALA A 217 -2.33 1.84 0.91
CA ALA A 217 -3.57 1.93 0.17
C ALA A 217 -3.86 3.40 -0.11
N ASN A 218 -3.79 3.75 -1.38
CA ASN A 218 -3.84 5.12 -1.87
C ASN A 218 -5.17 5.38 -2.59
N SER A 219 -5.42 6.61 -3.00
CA SER A 219 -6.49 6.94 -3.94
C SER A 219 -5.94 7.75 -5.11
N LEU A 220 -6.56 7.60 -6.28
CA LEU A 220 -6.18 8.36 -7.45
C LEU A 220 -6.69 9.80 -7.29
N ALA A 221 -5.76 10.75 -7.26
CA ALA A 221 -6.06 12.17 -7.22
C ALA A 221 -5.79 12.77 -8.59
N CYS A 222 -6.79 13.41 -9.20
CA CYS A 222 -6.71 14.03 -10.52
C CYS A 222 -7.36 15.41 -10.52
N SER A 223 -6.61 16.47 -10.83
CA SER A 223 -7.14 17.84 -10.93
C SER A 223 -8.24 17.96 -12.00
N ASN A 224 -8.14 17.15 -13.07
CA ASN A 224 -9.09 17.10 -14.16
C ASN A 224 -10.35 16.25 -13.85
N GLY A 225 -10.36 15.50 -12.74
CA GLY A 225 -11.48 14.65 -12.32
C GLY A 225 -11.60 13.31 -13.05
N ARG A 226 -10.54 12.82 -13.71
CA ARG A 226 -10.55 11.48 -14.30
C ARG A 226 -10.59 10.41 -13.20
N SER A 227 -11.52 9.48 -13.30
CA SER A 227 -11.63 8.37 -12.35
C SER A 227 -10.61 7.25 -12.56
N ASP A 228 -9.91 7.23 -13.70
CA ASP A 228 -8.89 6.23 -14.02
C ASP A 228 -7.91 6.74 -15.09
N VAL A 229 -6.66 6.27 -15.00
CA VAL A 229 -5.54 6.67 -15.85
C VAL A 229 -4.64 5.47 -16.14
N PRO A 230 -4.09 5.34 -17.37
CA PRO A 230 -3.08 4.32 -17.67
C PRO A 230 -1.77 4.57 -16.93
N GLN A 231 -1.07 3.49 -16.59
CA GLN A 231 0.30 3.54 -16.09
C GLN A 231 1.29 3.31 -17.22
N ALA A 232 2.40 4.06 -17.21
CA ALA A 232 3.53 3.83 -18.10
C ALA A 232 4.83 4.16 -17.38
N GLY A 233 5.80 3.22 -17.41
CA GLY A 233 7.14 3.44 -16.85
C GLY A 233 7.15 3.84 -15.36
N GLY A 234 6.27 3.27 -14.55
CA GLY A 234 6.18 3.59 -13.11
C GLY A 234 5.53 4.94 -12.80
N THR A 235 4.84 5.55 -13.77
CA THR A 235 4.15 6.84 -13.60
C THR A 235 2.74 6.78 -14.16
N TRP A 236 1.90 7.74 -13.76
CA TRP A 236 0.63 7.99 -14.42
C TRP A 236 0.88 8.70 -15.76
N THR A 237 0.22 8.23 -16.82
CA THR A 237 0.32 8.85 -18.15
C THR A 237 -0.33 10.23 -18.24
N ASP A 238 -1.17 10.59 -17.28
CA ASP A 238 -1.79 11.91 -17.15
C ASP A 238 -1.11 12.68 -16.02
N LYS A 239 -0.39 13.76 -16.37
CA LYS A 239 0.35 14.60 -15.42
C LYS A 239 -0.53 15.35 -14.42
N GLU A 240 -1.83 15.46 -14.70
CA GLU A 240 -2.81 16.06 -13.78
C GLU A 240 -3.21 15.09 -12.66
N CYS A 241 -2.69 13.86 -12.71
CA CYS A 241 -3.01 12.79 -11.79
C CYS A 241 -1.78 12.30 -11.03
N TYR A 242 -1.99 11.97 -9.76
CA TYR A 242 -0.99 11.40 -8.87
C TYR A 242 -1.66 10.42 -7.90
N SER A 243 -0.85 9.58 -7.27
CA SER A 243 -1.32 8.68 -6.21
C SER A 243 -1.25 9.44 -4.91
N ALA A 244 -2.41 9.74 -4.33
CA ALA A 244 -2.46 10.40 -3.04
C ALA A 244 -2.20 9.37 -1.94
N GLU A 245 -1.04 9.46 -1.30
CA GLU A 245 -0.60 8.44 -0.36
C GLU A 245 -1.50 8.38 0.89
N TYR A 246 -1.79 7.15 1.35
CA TYR A 246 -2.67 6.85 2.50
C TYR A 246 -4.13 7.29 2.35
N SER A 247 -4.53 7.79 1.18
CA SER A 247 -5.86 8.40 1.02
C SER A 247 -7.01 7.42 0.80
N ASP A 248 -6.78 6.10 0.87
CA ASP A 248 -7.88 5.15 1.03
C ASP A 248 -8.34 5.10 2.49
N THR A 249 -9.20 6.04 2.87
CA THR A 249 -9.77 6.18 4.22
C THR A 249 -10.59 4.98 4.70
N SER A 250 -10.93 4.07 3.80
CA SER A 250 -11.60 2.83 4.15
C SER A 250 -10.63 1.67 4.40
N ASP A 251 -9.32 1.83 4.26
CA ASP A 251 -8.37 0.72 4.32
C ASP A 251 -7.47 0.77 5.56
N LEU A 252 -7.08 -0.39 6.10
CA LEU A 252 -6.09 -0.44 7.18
C LEU A 252 -4.75 0.12 6.70
N MET A 253 -4.36 -0.17 5.44
CA MET A 253 -3.13 0.32 4.85
C MET A 253 -3.26 1.77 4.32
N GLY A 254 -4.40 2.42 4.55
CA GLY A 254 -4.60 3.84 4.33
C GLY A 254 -4.16 4.66 5.54
N TYR A 255 -4.81 5.80 5.77
CA TYR A 255 -4.46 6.71 6.85
C TYR A 255 -4.63 6.10 8.26
N ALA A 256 -3.86 6.64 9.21
CA ALA A 256 -3.96 6.29 10.61
C ALA A 256 -5.30 6.77 11.21
N GLN A 257 -6.00 5.87 11.92
CA GLN A 257 -7.34 6.14 12.48
C GLN A 257 -7.67 5.20 13.64
N VAL A 258 -8.68 5.52 14.46
CA VAL A 258 -8.98 4.73 15.68
C VAL A 258 -9.44 3.30 15.35
N SER A 259 -10.15 3.11 14.24
CA SER A 259 -10.61 1.80 13.77
C SER A 259 -9.59 1.07 12.88
N SER A 260 -9.68 -0.26 12.77
CA SER A 260 -8.84 -1.05 11.84
C SER A 260 -9.69 -1.68 10.74
N PRO A 261 -10.10 -0.94 9.70
CA PRO A 261 -10.99 -1.47 8.66
C PRO A 261 -10.30 -2.56 7.82
N ARG A 262 -11.07 -3.34 7.04
CA ARG A 262 -10.45 -4.40 6.22
C ARG A 262 -9.59 -3.81 5.10
N ILE A 263 -8.43 -4.42 4.92
CA ILE A 263 -7.61 -4.24 3.72
C ILE A 263 -8.42 -4.59 2.47
N ASN A 264 -8.21 -3.84 1.39
CA ASN A 264 -8.89 -4.02 0.11
C ASN A 264 -8.54 -5.36 -0.54
N ALA A 265 -9.37 -5.78 -1.49
CA ALA A 265 -9.31 -7.05 -2.18
C ALA A 265 -8.02 -7.22 -2.99
N PHE A 266 -7.43 -6.14 -3.50
CA PHE A 266 -6.12 -6.19 -4.16
C PHE A 266 -5.05 -6.67 -3.17
N MET A 267 -4.92 -5.99 -2.03
CA MET A 267 -3.96 -6.34 -0.99
C MET A 267 -4.27 -7.68 -0.32
N TRP A 268 -5.56 -8.01 -0.19
CA TRP A 268 -6.01 -9.31 0.30
C TRP A 268 -5.51 -10.45 -0.57
N GLU A 269 -5.65 -10.32 -1.89
CA GLU A 269 -5.14 -11.30 -2.84
C GLU A 269 -3.60 -11.31 -2.90
N TYR A 270 -2.99 -10.13 -2.98
CA TYR A 270 -1.53 -9.98 -3.02
C TYR A 270 -0.84 -10.68 -1.83
N GLY A 271 -1.34 -10.44 -0.62
CA GLY A 271 -0.80 -11.04 0.60
C GLY A 271 -1.23 -12.50 0.84
N GLY A 272 -2.01 -13.09 -0.06
CA GLY A 272 -2.49 -14.47 0.05
C GLY A 272 -3.33 -14.69 1.31
N PHE A 273 -4.21 -13.75 1.65
CA PHE A 273 -5.09 -13.81 2.82
C PHE A 273 -6.37 -14.61 2.55
N GLY A 274 -7.14 -14.90 3.60
CA GLY A 274 -8.37 -15.69 3.52
C GLY A 274 -8.14 -17.17 3.25
N ASN A 275 -9.11 -17.81 2.58
CA ASN A 275 -9.07 -19.22 2.18
C ASN A 275 -9.18 -19.42 0.65
N GLY A 276 -9.12 -18.34 -0.13
CA GLY A 276 -9.15 -18.37 -1.59
C GLY A 276 -10.54 -18.34 -2.21
N LYS A 277 -11.61 -18.19 -1.40
CA LYS A 277 -13.00 -18.11 -1.87
C LYS A 277 -13.58 -16.70 -1.83
N GLU A 278 -12.82 -15.74 -1.31
CA GLU A 278 -13.29 -14.38 -1.05
C GLU A 278 -13.48 -13.56 -2.32
N ILE A 279 -12.61 -13.75 -3.33
CA ILE A 279 -12.55 -12.96 -4.56
C ILE A 279 -12.91 -13.86 -5.75
N ARG A 280 -13.97 -13.52 -6.47
CA ARG A 280 -14.33 -14.21 -7.72
C ARG A 280 -13.52 -13.65 -8.88
N ASN A 281 -12.80 -14.50 -9.60
CA ASN A 281 -12.10 -14.10 -10.82
C ASN A 281 -13.03 -14.20 -12.04
N LEU A 282 -13.35 -13.07 -12.66
CA LEU A 282 -14.17 -12.99 -13.88
C LEU A 282 -13.34 -13.15 -15.17
N GLY A 283 -12.02 -13.34 -15.04
CA GLY A 283 -11.09 -13.45 -16.16
C GLY A 283 -11.02 -12.15 -16.95
N THR A 284 -10.98 -12.26 -18.28
CA THR A 284 -11.09 -11.14 -19.22
C THR A 284 -12.50 -11.17 -19.84
N PRO A 285 -13.46 -10.37 -19.36
CA PRO A 285 -14.83 -10.44 -19.85
C PRO A 285 -14.93 -10.14 -21.34
N SER A 286 -15.66 -10.97 -22.10
CA SER A 286 -15.98 -10.76 -23.52
C SER A 286 -17.45 -10.41 -23.76
N ALA A 287 -18.29 -10.54 -22.73
CA ALA A 287 -19.69 -10.16 -22.70
C ALA A 287 -20.01 -9.47 -21.38
N SER A 288 -21.20 -8.85 -21.28
CA SER A 288 -21.65 -8.25 -20.03
C SER A 288 -21.86 -9.32 -18.95
N THR A 289 -21.25 -9.13 -17.80
CA THR A 289 -21.29 -10.08 -16.68
C THR A 289 -21.85 -9.39 -15.44
N ARG A 290 -22.91 -9.95 -14.87
CA ARG A 290 -23.52 -9.49 -13.61
C ARG A 290 -22.94 -10.29 -12.44
N VAL A 291 -22.60 -9.62 -11.34
CA VAL A 291 -22.00 -10.24 -10.15
C VAL A 291 -22.60 -9.68 -8.87
N ASP A 292 -22.98 -10.57 -7.96
CA ASP A 292 -23.39 -10.20 -6.60
C ASP A 292 -22.22 -10.27 -5.64
N LEU A 293 -21.93 -9.16 -4.98
CA LEU A 293 -20.89 -8.97 -3.97
C LEU A 293 -21.52 -9.01 -2.58
N LYS A 294 -20.94 -9.79 -1.67
CA LYS A 294 -21.30 -9.76 -0.24
C LYS A 294 -20.45 -8.73 0.51
N ALA A 295 -20.88 -8.34 1.72
CA ALA A 295 -20.13 -7.38 2.54
C ALA A 295 -18.65 -7.76 2.69
N TRP A 296 -17.74 -6.84 2.36
CA TRP A 296 -16.31 -7.08 2.32
C TRP A 296 -15.71 -7.45 3.68
N ALA A 297 -16.22 -6.92 4.80
CA ALA A 297 -15.78 -7.31 6.13
C ALA A 297 -16.45 -8.57 6.70
N GLY A 298 -17.37 -9.22 5.96
CA GLY A 298 -18.05 -10.47 6.37
C GLY A 298 -17.19 -11.73 6.23
N THR A 299 -17.78 -12.93 6.18
CA THR A 299 -17.04 -14.20 6.00
C THR A 299 -17.51 -15.04 4.81
N ALA A 300 -18.47 -14.54 4.04
CA ALA A 300 -19.03 -15.23 2.89
C ALA A 300 -17.99 -15.43 1.76
N ALA A 301 -18.25 -16.40 0.88
CA ALA A 301 -17.53 -16.52 -0.39
C ALA A 301 -17.99 -15.44 -1.39
N GLY A 302 -17.08 -14.97 -2.24
CA GLY A 302 -17.36 -13.94 -3.25
C GLY A 302 -17.83 -12.61 -2.66
N ARG A 303 -17.14 -12.12 -1.63
CA ARG A 303 -17.30 -10.77 -1.09
C ARG A 303 -16.74 -9.70 -2.05
N ALA A 304 -15.81 -10.09 -2.91
CA ALA A 304 -15.26 -9.27 -3.97
C ALA A 304 -15.23 -10.03 -5.31
N ALA A 305 -14.99 -9.29 -6.39
CA ALA A 305 -14.70 -9.83 -7.70
C ALA A 305 -13.51 -9.10 -8.32
N LYS A 306 -12.80 -9.75 -9.22
CA LYS A 306 -11.75 -9.13 -10.04
C LYS A 306 -11.96 -9.43 -11.51
N PHE A 307 -11.53 -8.53 -12.37
CA PHE A 307 -11.48 -8.75 -13.81
C PHE A 307 -10.25 -8.09 -14.43
N THR A 308 -9.76 -8.68 -15.51
CA THR A 308 -8.74 -8.09 -16.38
C THR A 308 -9.44 -7.31 -17.49
N ASP A 309 -9.14 -6.03 -17.63
CA ASP A 309 -9.65 -5.22 -18.73
C ASP A 309 -9.16 -5.80 -20.08
N PRO A 310 -10.05 -6.07 -21.05
CA PRO A 310 -9.68 -6.71 -22.31
C PRO A 310 -8.73 -5.89 -23.17
N VAL A 311 -8.67 -4.57 -22.97
CA VAL A 311 -7.87 -3.63 -23.75
C VAL A 311 -6.57 -3.30 -23.03
N SER A 312 -6.63 -2.75 -21.82
CA SER A 312 -5.41 -2.31 -21.11
C SER A 312 -4.67 -3.44 -20.41
N LYS A 313 -5.34 -4.58 -20.15
CA LYS A 313 -4.83 -5.68 -19.33
C LYS A 313 -4.63 -5.36 -17.85
N ASP A 314 -5.01 -4.17 -17.41
CA ASP A 314 -5.08 -3.83 -15.99
C ASP A 314 -6.09 -4.74 -15.28
N VAL A 315 -5.78 -5.13 -14.04
CA VAL A 315 -6.68 -5.89 -13.18
C VAL A 315 -7.38 -4.95 -12.21
N TYR A 316 -8.71 -5.01 -12.19
CA TYR A 316 -9.56 -4.22 -11.30
C TYR A 316 -10.25 -5.13 -10.30
N TYR A 317 -10.35 -4.67 -9.05
CA TYR A 317 -11.04 -5.33 -7.96
C TYR A 317 -12.28 -4.54 -7.59
N LEU A 318 -13.38 -5.25 -7.33
CA LEU A 318 -14.69 -4.71 -6.97
C LEU A 318 -15.08 -5.31 -5.62
N GLU A 319 -15.28 -4.48 -4.60
CA GLU A 319 -15.65 -4.93 -3.25
C GLU A 319 -16.79 -4.10 -2.67
N ALA A 320 -17.76 -4.75 -2.01
CA ALA A 320 -18.86 -4.06 -1.36
C ALA A 320 -18.47 -3.64 0.07
N ARG A 321 -18.17 -2.35 0.27
CA ARG A 321 -17.92 -1.77 1.59
C ARG A 321 -19.25 -1.46 2.26
N LEU A 322 -19.54 -2.18 3.34
CA LEU A 322 -20.76 -2.07 4.13
C LEU A 322 -20.40 -1.99 5.61
N PRO A 323 -21.20 -1.29 6.45
CA PRO A 323 -20.86 -1.02 7.84
C PRO A 323 -21.09 -2.25 8.72
N VAL A 324 -20.26 -3.27 8.54
CA VAL A 324 -20.29 -4.54 9.29
C VAL A 324 -18.87 -4.94 9.69
N GLY A 325 -18.73 -5.63 10.82
CA GLY A 325 -17.42 -6.10 11.29
C GLY A 325 -16.40 -4.96 11.38
N TYR A 326 -15.17 -5.21 10.90
CA TYR A 326 -14.09 -4.24 10.88
C TYR A 326 -14.40 -2.97 10.07
N ASP A 327 -15.30 -3.05 9.08
CA ASP A 327 -15.71 -1.90 8.25
C ASP A 327 -16.83 -1.07 8.89
N GLY A 328 -17.35 -1.46 10.04
CA GLY A 328 -18.43 -0.76 10.74
C GLY A 328 -18.21 0.75 10.85
N PRO A 329 -17.03 1.22 11.31
CA PRO A 329 -16.75 2.64 11.47
C PRO A 329 -16.52 3.40 10.16
N THR A 330 -15.95 2.77 9.12
CA THR A 330 -15.46 3.48 7.93
C THR A 330 -16.35 3.34 6.71
N ALA A 331 -17.14 2.26 6.60
CA ALA A 331 -18.03 2.01 5.46
C ALA A 331 -19.42 2.63 5.67
N VAL A 332 -19.44 3.92 6.02
CA VAL A 332 -20.63 4.75 6.23
C VAL A 332 -20.66 5.92 5.23
N GLY A 333 -21.81 6.57 5.06
CA GLY A 333 -21.94 7.72 4.15
C GLY A 333 -21.47 7.39 2.72
N GLY A 334 -20.62 8.24 2.14
CA GLY A 334 -20.03 8.05 0.80
C GLY A 334 -19.05 6.88 0.67
N ASN A 335 -18.65 6.27 1.79
CA ASN A 335 -17.84 5.06 1.84
C ASN A 335 -18.66 3.77 1.92
N ARG A 336 -20.00 3.87 2.01
CA ARG A 336 -20.90 2.72 1.85
C ARG A 336 -21.23 2.52 0.38
N GLY A 337 -20.72 1.48 -0.25
CA GLY A 337 -20.90 1.28 -1.69
C GLY A 337 -19.95 0.24 -2.27
N VAL A 338 -19.65 0.35 -3.56
CA VAL A 338 -18.65 -0.50 -4.22
C VAL A 338 -17.33 0.25 -4.34
N LYS A 339 -16.30 -0.20 -3.62
CA LYS A 339 -14.94 0.30 -3.82
C LYS A 339 -14.33 -0.41 -5.03
N ILE A 340 -13.65 0.37 -5.87
CA ILE A 340 -12.93 -0.13 -7.04
C ILE A 340 -11.46 0.19 -6.82
N THR A 341 -10.61 -0.83 -6.86
CA THR A 341 -9.16 -0.66 -6.71
C THR A 341 -8.41 -1.34 -7.85
N LYS A 342 -7.18 -0.87 -8.10
CA LYS A 342 -6.19 -1.57 -8.92
C LYS A 342 -4.80 -1.39 -8.32
N LYS A 343 -3.80 -1.99 -8.96
CA LYS A 343 -2.38 -1.78 -8.62
C LYS A 343 -2.00 -0.31 -8.71
N ASP A 344 -1.25 0.20 -7.74
CA ASP A 344 -0.70 1.55 -7.76
C ASP A 344 0.75 1.62 -8.27
N ILE A 345 1.22 2.83 -8.58
CA ILE A 345 2.59 3.13 -9.03
C ILE A 345 3.60 3.32 -7.88
N LEU A 346 3.14 3.58 -6.65
CA LEU A 346 4.02 3.88 -5.50
C LEU A 346 4.54 2.63 -4.76
N GLY A 347 4.20 1.42 -5.21
CA GLY A 347 4.66 0.16 -4.61
C GLY A 347 6.05 -0.26 -5.12
N TRP A 348 6.84 -0.89 -4.25
CA TRP A 348 8.20 -1.35 -4.58
C TRP A 348 8.26 -2.79 -5.12
N ASP A 349 7.16 -3.54 -5.05
CA ASP A 349 7.00 -4.87 -5.66
C ASP A 349 5.53 -5.10 -6.06
N ASP A 350 4.96 -4.11 -6.76
CA ASP A 350 3.56 -4.16 -7.20
C ASP A 350 2.56 -4.38 -6.05
N ASN A 351 2.90 -3.93 -4.83
CA ASN A 351 2.23 -4.26 -3.57
C ASN A 351 1.40 -3.11 -2.97
N ALA A 352 1.29 -2.00 -3.69
CA ALA A 352 0.46 -0.85 -3.36
C ALA A 352 -0.86 -0.89 -4.14
N SER A 353 -1.93 -0.39 -3.53
CA SER A 353 -3.24 -0.28 -4.19
C SER A 353 -3.63 1.18 -4.37
N VAL A 354 -4.46 1.44 -5.38
CA VAL A 354 -5.08 2.75 -5.61
C VAL A 354 -6.58 2.59 -5.75
N ALA A 355 -7.33 3.32 -4.93
CA ALA A 355 -8.76 3.46 -5.02
C ALA A 355 -9.15 4.43 -6.14
N LEU A 356 -10.05 3.97 -7.01
CA LEU A 356 -10.58 4.73 -8.13
C LEU A 356 -11.95 5.26 -7.73
N THR A 357 -11.99 6.54 -7.35
CA THR A 357 -13.14 7.15 -6.69
C THR A 357 -14.12 7.78 -7.70
N PRO A 358 -15.39 8.00 -7.32
CA PRO A 358 -16.34 8.75 -8.15
C PRO A 358 -15.94 10.21 -8.41
N ASN A 359 -15.10 10.79 -7.54
CA ASN A 359 -14.58 12.14 -7.68
C ASN A 359 -13.11 12.19 -7.25
N SER A 360 -12.22 11.99 -8.21
CA SER A 360 -10.77 12.05 -7.99
C SER A 360 -10.21 13.45 -7.78
N ARG A 361 -11.03 14.50 -7.83
CA ARG A 361 -10.60 15.85 -7.41
C ARG A 361 -10.47 15.98 -5.90
N ILE A 362 -11.00 15.00 -5.17
CA ILE A 362 -10.97 14.92 -3.70
C ILE A 362 -10.08 13.74 -3.33
N SER A 363 -9.07 13.99 -2.52
CA SER A 363 -8.11 13.01 -2.00
C SER A 363 -7.69 13.37 -0.58
N GLY A 364 -6.91 12.52 0.07
CA GLY A 364 -6.45 12.71 1.44
C GLY A 364 -7.40 12.16 2.51
N TRP A 365 -6.97 12.26 3.78
CA TRP A 365 -7.66 11.62 4.92
C TRP A 365 -9.06 12.16 5.21
N GLY A 366 -9.37 13.40 4.77
CA GLY A 366 -10.71 13.98 4.87
C GLY A 366 -11.70 13.44 3.82
N ASN A 367 -11.27 12.62 2.87
CA ASN A 367 -12.15 12.09 1.84
C ASN A 367 -13.05 10.96 2.39
N THR A 368 -14.32 11.26 2.56
CA THR A 368 -15.34 10.31 3.05
C THR A 368 -16.20 9.70 1.93
N SER A 369 -15.76 9.78 0.66
CA SER A 369 -16.54 9.34 -0.50
C SER A 369 -15.72 8.58 -1.54
N LEU A 370 -15.16 7.44 -1.12
CA LEU A 370 -14.31 6.59 -1.95
C LEU A 370 -15.06 5.53 -2.78
N THR A 371 -16.35 5.33 -2.51
CA THR A 371 -17.10 4.21 -3.11
C THR A 371 -18.16 4.65 -4.10
N TRP A 372 -18.34 3.85 -5.14
CA TRP A 372 -19.36 4.03 -6.16
C TRP A 372 -20.73 3.59 -5.63
N GLN A 373 -21.70 4.47 -5.82
CA GLN A 373 -23.08 4.35 -5.35
C GLN A 373 -23.98 3.69 -6.39
N GLN A 374 -25.14 3.20 -5.96
CA GLN A 374 -26.15 2.65 -6.85
C GLN A 374 -26.48 3.63 -7.99
N GLY A 375 -26.58 3.09 -9.21
CA GLY A 375 -26.86 3.85 -10.42
C GLY A 375 -25.63 4.48 -11.07
N GLN A 376 -24.52 4.61 -10.35
CA GLN A 376 -23.29 5.14 -10.92
C GLN A 376 -22.56 4.11 -11.79
N THR A 377 -21.71 4.59 -12.68
CA THR A 377 -20.90 3.76 -13.58
C THR A 377 -19.47 4.24 -13.60
N PHE A 378 -18.56 3.38 -13.17
CA PHE A 378 -17.13 3.55 -13.38
C PHE A 378 -16.76 3.13 -14.80
N THR A 379 -15.82 3.82 -15.42
CA THR A 379 -15.27 3.45 -16.74
C THR A 379 -13.76 3.38 -16.62
N THR A 380 -13.18 2.23 -16.95
CA THR A 380 -11.73 2.07 -17.01
C THR A 380 -11.15 3.05 -18.03
N HIS A 381 -9.87 3.41 -17.90
CA HIS A 381 -9.21 4.29 -18.86
C HIS A 381 -9.24 3.73 -20.30
N ALA A 382 -9.40 2.42 -20.43
CA ALA A 382 -9.49 1.72 -21.70
C ALA A 382 -10.93 1.62 -22.23
N GLY A 383 -11.95 1.78 -21.39
CA GLY A 383 -13.37 1.93 -21.75
C GLY A 383 -14.32 0.81 -21.31
N THR A 384 -13.87 -0.17 -20.52
CA THR A 384 -14.75 -1.14 -19.86
C THR A 384 -15.58 -0.43 -18.80
N LYS A 385 -16.88 -0.75 -18.72
CA LYS A 385 -17.81 -0.10 -17.79
C LYS A 385 -18.17 -1.03 -16.63
N VAL A 386 -18.23 -0.49 -15.43
CA VAL A 386 -18.71 -1.17 -14.22
C VAL A 386 -19.89 -0.37 -13.68
N ARG A 387 -21.10 -0.88 -13.89
CA ARG A 387 -22.33 -0.28 -13.36
C ARG A 387 -22.65 -0.85 -11.98
N ILE A 388 -22.93 0.02 -11.02
CA ILE A 388 -23.41 -0.38 -9.69
C ILE A 388 -24.93 -0.50 -9.76
N ASP A 389 -25.45 -1.71 -9.85
CA ASP A 389 -26.88 -1.95 -10.06
C ASP A 389 -27.69 -1.74 -8.78
N SER A 390 -27.15 -2.18 -7.64
CA SER A 390 -27.78 -2.01 -6.33
C SER A 390 -26.75 -2.02 -5.21
N VAL A 391 -27.05 -1.31 -4.12
CA VAL A 391 -26.33 -1.39 -2.84
C VAL A 391 -27.37 -1.59 -1.73
N THR A 392 -27.27 -2.69 -1.00
CA THR A 392 -28.20 -3.07 0.07
C THR A 392 -27.46 -3.17 1.40
N SER A 393 -28.14 -3.57 2.48
CA SER A 393 -27.47 -3.90 3.74
C SER A 393 -26.71 -5.22 3.69
N ALA A 394 -27.02 -6.11 2.74
CA ALA A 394 -26.44 -7.45 2.64
C ALA A 394 -25.29 -7.56 1.60
N GLY A 395 -25.20 -6.61 0.67
CA GLY A 395 -24.27 -6.67 -0.43
C GLY A 395 -24.54 -5.63 -1.51
N ALA A 396 -23.86 -5.77 -2.65
CA ALA A 396 -24.08 -4.98 -3.85
C ALA A 396 -24.20 -5.90 -5.06
N THR A 397 -24.87 -5.43 -6.12
CA THR A 397 -24.83 -6.09 -7.42
C THR A 397 -24.20 -5.15 -8.43
N VAL A 398 -23.28 -5.68 -9.23
CA VAL A 398 -22.56 -4.93 -10.27
C VAL A 398 -22.67 -5.62 -11.62
N THR A 399 -22.67 -4.83 -12.69
CA THR A 399 -22.58 -5.32 -14.07
C THR A 399 -21.30 -4.78 -14.72
N VAL A 400 -20.43 -5.69 -15.15
CA VAL A 400 -19.21 -5.37 -15.91
C VAL A 400 -19.50 -5.55 -17.39
N THR A 401 -19.41 -4.48 -18.16
CA THR A 401 -19.59 -4.48 -19.62
C THR A 401 -18.25 -4.18 -20.28
N PRO A 402 -17.58 -5.19 -20.89
CA PRO A 402 -16.27 -4.99 -21.50
C PRO A 402 -16.36 -4.06 -22.70
N LYS A 403 -15.30 -3.30 -22.95
CA LYS A 403 -15.14 -2.65 -24.25
C LYS A 403 -14.91 -3.74 -25.29
N VAL A 404 -15.82 -3.83 -26.25
CA VAL A 404 -15.68 -4.74 -27.38
C VAL A 404 -14.53 -4.24 -28.25
N THR A 405 -13.41 -4.95 -28.23
CA THR A 405 -12.45 -4.90 -29.33
C THR A 405 -13.01 -5.79 -30.41
N THR A 406 -13.60 -5.19 -31.45
CA THR A 406 -13.80 -5.93 -32.70
C THR A 406 -12.43 -6.44 -33.12
N ALA A 407 -12.21 -7.76 -33.06
CA ALA A 407 -11.09 -8.35 -33.75
C ALA A 407 -11.19 -7.88 -35.20
N VAL A 408 -10.20 -7.13 -35.67
CA VAL A 408 -10.03 -6.94 -37.10
C VAL A 408 -9.77 -8.34 -37.63
N VAL A 409 -10.82 -8.98 -38.17
CA VAL A 409 -10.63 -10.17 -38.99
C VAL A 409 -9.62 -9.71 -40.05
N PRO A 410 -8.40 -10.28 -40.12
CA PRO A 410 -7.49 -9.95 -41.20
C PRO A 410 -8.29 -10.18 -42.47
N LYS A 411 -8.44 -9.11 -43.28
CA LYS A 411 -9.08 -9.20 -44.58
C LYS A 411 -8.53 -10.47 -45.24
N PRO A 412 -9.38 -11.43 -45.66
CA PRO A 412 -8.87 -12.62 -46.32
C PRO A 412 -7.90 -12.15 -47.40
N PRO A 413 -6.71 -12.78 -47.53
CA PRO A 413 -5.77 -12.39 -48.57
C PRO A 413 -6.57 -12.26 -49.86
N VAL A 414 -6.49 -11.07 -50.47
CA VAL A 414 -7.15 -10.83 -51.74
C VAL A 414 -6.61 -11.90 -52.65
N VAL A 415 -7.44 -12.92 -52.95
CA VAL A 415 -7.10 -13.92 -53.95
C VAL A 415 -6.83 -13.10 -55.22
N PRO A 416 -5.60 -13.09 -55.74
CA PRO A 416 -5.34 -12.36 -56.96
C PRO A 416 -6.31 -12.88 -58.01
N LYS A 417 -7.09 -11.96 -58.58
CA LYS A 417 -7.95 -12.25 -59.72
C LYS A 417 -7.10 -13.01 -60.74
N PRO A 418 -7.58 -14.14 -61.30
CA PRO A 418 -6.84 -14.87 -62.32
C PRO A 418 -6.38 -13.88 -63.39
N PRO A 419 -5.10 -13.91 -63.81
CA PRO A 419 -4.62 -12.99 -64.82
C PRO A 419 -5.49 -13.14 -66.05
N VAL A 420 -6.08 -12.04 -66.51
CA VAL A 420 -6.73 -11.97 -67.81
C VAL A 420 -5.64 -12.23 -68.83
N VAL A 421 -5.75 -13.36 -69.54
CA VAL A 421 -4.83 -13.74 -70.62
C VAL A 421 -4.79 -12.59 -71.63
N PRO A 422 -3.66 -11.86 -71.78
CA PRO A 422 -3.57 -10.81 -72.77
C PRO A 422 -3.48 -11.42 -74.17
N LYS A 423 -4.26 -10.89 -75.12
CA LYS A 423 -4.02 -11.14 -76.55
C LYS A 423 -2.58 -10.70 -76.89
N PRO A 424 -1.85 -11.45 -77.73
CA PRO A 424 -0.49 -11.11 -78.08
C PRO A 424 -0.45 -9.78 -78.85
N VAL A 425 0.25 -8.80 -78.28
CA VAL A 425 0.63 -7.55 -78.95
C VAL A 425 2.11 -7.68 -79.36
N PRO A 426 2.52 -7.20 -80.55
CA PRO A 426 3.89 -7.35 -81.02
C PRO A 426 4.89 -6.63 -80.11
N VAL A 427 6.00 -7.31 -79.81
CA VAL A 427 7.12 -6.78 -79.03
C VAL A 427 7.84 -5.71 -79.84
N VAL A 428 7.84 -4.47 -79.33
CA VAL A 428 8.84 -3.45 -79.69
C VAL A 428 9.87 -3.44 -78.56
N LEU A 429 11.11 -3.82 -78.88
CA LEU A 429 12.23 -3.78 -77.94
C LEU A 429 12.72 -2.35 -77.76
N ASP A 430 12.41 -1.74 -76.61
CA ASP A 430 13.14 -0.59 -76.10
C ASP A 430 14.36 -1.09 -75.31
N ARG A 431 15.56 -0.66 -75.71
CA ARG A 431 16.87 -1.08 -75.18
C ARG A 431 17.42 -0.11 -74.14
N SER A 432 16.58 0.47 -73.29
CA SER A 432 17.02 1.45 -72.29
C SER A 432 16.65 1.05 -70.86
N LEU A 433 17.06 -0.13 -70.39
CA LEU A 433 17.09 -0.43 -68.96
C LEU A 433 18.42 -1.08 -68.54
N MET A 434 19.03 -0.43 -67.55
CA MET A 434 20.33 -0.72 -66.95
C MET A 434 20.34 -2.07 -66.24
N VAL A 435 21.50 -2.72 -66.31
CA VAL A 435 21.86 -3.94 -65.58
C VAL A 435 22.09 -3.61 -64.11
N VAL A 436 21.42 -4.31 -63.20
CA VAL A 436 21.80 -4.37 -61.77
C VAL A 436 22.50 -5.71 -61.52
N ASN A 437 23.73 -5.64 -61.00
CA ASN A 437 24.55 -6.79 -60.63
C ASN A 437 24.02 -7.46 -59.35
N ALA A 438 24.08 -8.79 -59.30
CA ALA A 438 23.80 -9.56 -58.09
C ALA A 438 24.98 -9.42 -57.10
N GLY A 439 24.79 -8.69 -56.00
CA GLY A 439 25.83 -8.52 -54.96
C GLY A 439 25.66 -7.28 -54.07
N ASP A 440 24.92 -6.27 -54.52
CA ASP A 440 24.75 -4.99 -53.81
C ASP A 440 23.34 -4.85 -53.23
N PHE A 441 23.17 -5.24 -51.96
CA PHE A 441 21.87 -5.20 -51.27
C PHE A 441 21.54 -3.84 -50.62
N ASN A 442 22.45 -2.85 -50.66
CA ASN A 442 22.21 -1.52 -50.10
C ASN A 442 22.22 -0.39 -51.15
N GLY A 443 22.55 -0.71 -52.41
CA GLY A 443 22.47 0.20 -53.55
C GLY A 443 23.65 1.18 -53.66
N ASN A 444 24.81 0.88 -53.07
CA ASN A 444 25.96 1.77 -53.03
C ASN A 444 27.10 1.40 -54.00
N GLY A 445 26.98 0.30 -54.74
CA GLY A 445 27.93 -0.13 -55.76
C GLY A 445 29.19 -0.86 -55.25
N THR A 446 29.17 -1.41 -54.04
CA THR A 446 30.26 -2.26 -53.51
C THR A 446 29.77 -3.59 -52.94
N ASP A 447 30.49 -4.69 -53.21
CA ASP A 447 30.12 -6.05 -52.79
C ASP A 447 30.35 -6.26 -51.27
N ASP A 448 29.29 -6.60 -50.52
CA ASP A 448 29.38 -6.89 -49.08
C ASP A 448 29.77 -8.36 -48.81
N LEU A 449 31.01 -8.62 -48.39
CA LEU A 449 31.47 -9.94 -47.93
C LEU A 449 31.19 -10.16 -46.44
N ILE A 450 30.37 -11.17 -46.13
CA ILE A 450 30.12 -11.69 -44.77
C ILE A 450 31.39 -12.40 -44.25
N SER A 451 32.03 -11.84 -43.22
CA SER A 451 33.01 -12.54 -42.39
C SER A 451 32.35 -13.02 -41.09
N ARG A 452 32.18 -14.34 -40.96
CA ARG A 452 31.97 -15.01 -39.67
C ARG A 452 33.32 -15.12 -38.96
N ARG A 453 33.38 -14.76 -37.67
CA ARG A 453 34.36 -15.35 -36.74
C ARG A 453 33.67 -15.89 -35.49
N THR A 454 34.18 -17.05 -35.12
CA THR A 454 34.01 -17.87 -33.92
C THR A 454 34.19 -17.12 -32.62
#